data_AF-A0A2S8P380-F1
#
_entry.id   AF-A0A2S8P380-F1
#
_cell.length_a   1.000
_cell.length_b   1.000
_cell.length_c   1.000
_cell.angle_alpha   90.00
_cell.angle_beta   90.00
_cell.angle_gamma   90.00
#
_symmetry.space_group_name_H-M   'P 1'
#
loop_
_entity.id
_entity.type
_entity.pdbx_description
1 polymer ?
#
loop_
_entity_poly.entity_id
_entity_poly.type
_entity_poly.pdbx_seq_one_letter_code
_entity_poly.pdbx_strand_id
1 'polypeptide(L)' 'MTKFSTNEKILAVMRYEKGSESLKSIAKSIGIHHSVFLNGIRQYEHHGEKAFIKSYTSYPAQIKLDV' A
#
# COMPACT_ATOMS: atom_id res chain seq x y z
N MET A 1 15.09 -3.13 10.30
CA MET A 1 14.18 -3.21 9.12
C MET A 1 13.26 -2.01 9.17
N THR A 2 13.56 -0.98 8.36
CA THR A 2 12.76 0.24 8.26
C THR A 2 11.37 -0.12 7.74
N LYS A 3 10.34 0.10 8.56
CA LYS A 3 8.95 -0.05 8.13
C LYS A 3 8.69 1.05 7.10
N PHE A 4 8.61 0.70 5.83
CA PHE A 4 8.23 1.65 4.78
C PHE A 4 6.90 2.31 5.15
N SER A 5 6.90 3.64 5.12
CA SER A 5 5.73 4.42 5.51
C SER A 5 4.67 4.35 4.41
N THR A 6 3.40 4.41 4.81
CA THR A 6 2.24 4.52 3.92
C THR A 6 2.46 5.61 2.87
N ASN A 7 3.08 6.72 3.28
CA ASN A 7 3.37 7.87 2.42
C ASN A 7 4.37 7.54 1.30
N GLU A 8 5.40 6.74 1.57
CA GLU A 8 6.39 6.35 0.55
C GLU A 8 5.73 5.49 -0.54
N LYS A 9 4.78 4.64 -0.17
CA LYS A 9 4.00 3.84 -1.11
C LYS A 9 3.07 4.70 -1.98
N ILE A 10 2.42 5.71 -1.41
CA ILE A 10 1.54 6.63 -2.16
C ILE A 10 2.37 7.45 -3.16
N LEU A 11 3.51 7.99 -2.73
CA LEU A 11 4.41 8.74 -3.61
C LEU A 11 4.91 7.89 -4.79
N ALA A 12 5.18 6.60 -4.55
CA ALA A 12 5.56 5.67 -5.58
C ALA A 12 4.48 5.46 -6.65
N VAL A 13 3.24 5.27 -6.21
CA VAL A 13 2.09 5.12 -7.12
C VAL A 13 1.86 6.41 -7.92
N MET A 14 1.99 7.58 -7.29
CA MET A 14 1.91 8.87 -8.00
C MET A 14 3.00 9.03 -9.07
N ARG A 15 4.23 8.57 -8.80
CA ARG A 15 5.31 8.56 -9.82
C ARG A 15 5.01 7.62 -10.98
N TYR A 16 4.38 6.48 -10.70
CA TYR A 16 3.96 5.53 -11.73
C TYR A 16 2.85 6.14 -12.61
N GLU A 17 1.83 6.76 -12.00
CA GLU A 17 0.75 7.48 -12.69
C GLU A 17 1.26 8.62 -13.59
N LYS A 18 2.30 9.34 -13.13
CA LYS A 18 2.93 10.42 -13.91
C LYS A 18 3.66 9.89 -15.17
N GLY A 19 3.89 8.58 -15.27
CA GLY A 19 4.57 7.94 -16.40
C GLY A 19 6.07 8.25 -16.49
N SER A 20 6.67 8.82 -15.43
CA SER A 20 8.08 9.24 -15.45
C SER A 20 9.07 8.08 -15.30
N GLU A 21 8.67 6.99 -14.64
CA GLU A 21 9.54 5.86 -14.33
C GLU A 21 8.81 4.53 -14.54
N SER A 22 9.56 3.49 -14.92
CA SER A 22 9.00 2.14 -15.05
C SER A 22 8.71 1.52 -13.68
N LEU A 23 7.69 0.65 -13.64
CA LEU A 23 7.27 -0.07 -12.42
C LEU A 23 8.43 -0.77 -11.70
N LYS A 24 9.35 -1.39 -12.45
CA LYS A 24 10.54 -2.06 -11.89
C LYS A 24 11.53 -1.07 -11.28
N SER A 25 11.72 0.09 -11.90
CA SER A 25 12.62 1.14 -11.39
C SER A 25 12.11 1.69 -10.08
N ILE A 26 10.82 2.05 -10.03
CA ILE A 26 10.15 2.57 -8.83
C ILE A 26 10.23 1.53 -7.69
N ALA A 27 9.88 0.28 -7.98
CA ALA A 27 9.94 -0.80 -7.00
C ALA A 27 11.36 -1.00 -6.44
N LYS A 28 12.39 -0.94 -7.29
CA LYS A 28 13.80 -1.03 -6.87
C LYS A 28 14.22 0.16 -6.01
N SER A 29 13.80 1.37 -6.35
CA SER A 29 14.08 2.59 -5.58
C SER A 29 13.50 2.55 -4.16
N ILE A 30 12.39 1.84 -3.98
CA ILE A 30 11.74 1.66 -2.66
C ILE A 30 12.19 0.35 -2.01
N GLY A 31 13.00 -0.47 -2.67
CA GLY A 31 13.46 -1.76 -2.14
C GLY A 31 12.35 -2.81 -2.02
N ILE A 32 11.29 -2.71 -2.82
CA ILE A 32 10.17 -3.67 -2.86
C ILE A 32 10.24 -4.47 -4.16
N HIS A 33 9.77 -5.72 -4.13
CA HIS A 33 9.64 -6.51 -5.34
C HIS A 33 8.54 -5.96 -6.26
N HIS A 34 8.78 -5.94 -7.57
CA HIS A 34 7.86 -5.37 -8.56
C HIS A 34 6.45 -5.98 -8.51
N SER A 35 6.31 -7.27 -8.22
CA SER A 35 4.98 -7.91 -8.09
C SER A 35 4.18 -7.39 -6.90
N VAL A 36 4.84 -7.12 -5.77
CA VAL A 36 4.23 -6.54 -4.57
C VAL A 36 3.79 -5.11 -4.85
N PHE A 37 4.62 -4.36 -5.59
CA PHE A 37 4.27 -3.01 -6.01
C PHE A 37 3.09 -2.98 -6.99
N LEU A 38 3.05 -3.89 -7.97
CA LEU A 38 1.91 -4.06 -8.88
C LEU A 38 0.60 -4.36 -8.12
N ASN A 39 0.65 -5.24 -7.13
CA ASN A 39 -0.50 -5.52 -6.28
C ASN A 39 -0.94 -4.30 -5.45
N GLY A 40 0.02 -3.46 -5.03
CA GLY A 40 -0.26 -2.19 -4.36
C GLY A 40 -0.97 -1.18 -5.27
N ILE A 41 -0.55 -1.08 -6.54
CA ILE A 41 -1.21 -0.22 -7.54
C ILE A 41 -2.66 -0.65 -7.75
N ARG A 42 -2.91 -1.95 -7.94
CA ARG A 42 -4.29 -2.48 -8.10
C ARG A 42 -5.16 -2.18 -6.88
N GLN A 43 -4.64 -2.34 -5.67
CA GLN A 43 -5.38 -1.99 -4.46
C GLN A 43 -5.66 -0.49 -4.39
N TYR A 44 -4.72 0.35 -4.81
CA TYR A 44 -4.90 1.80 -4.89
C TYR A 44 -5.97 2.18 -5.93
N GLU A 45 -6.06 1.49 -7.07
CA GLU A 45 -7.14 1.72 -8.05
C GLU A 45 -8.53 1.42 -7.46
N HIS A 46 -8.65 0.39 -6.62
CA HIS A 46 -9.93 0.01 -6.01
C HIS A 46 -10.30 0.79 -4.76
N HIS A 47 -9.33 1.19 -3.93
CA HIS A 47 -9.57 1.75 -2.60
C HIS A 47 -8.95 3.15 -2.41
N GLY A 48 -8.21 3.67 -3.38
CA GLY A 48 -7.45 4.91 -3.26
C GLY A 48 -6.40 4.83 -2.15
N GLU A 49 -6.16 5.93 -1.46
CA GLU A 49 -5.22 6.01 -0.33
C GLU A 49 -5.55 5.02 0.81
N LYS A 50 -6.83 4.63 0.94
CA LYS A 50 -7.28 3.65 1.93
C LYS A 50 -6.69 2.25 1.70
N ALA A 51 -6.19 1.96 0.49
CA ALA A 51 -5.46 0.73 0.17
C ALA A 51 -4.23 0.50 1.06
N PHE A 52 -3.61 1.58 1.52
CA PHE A 52 -2.39 1.52 2.33
C PHE A 52 -2.66 1.78 3.82
N ILE A 53 -3.85 2.28 4.17
CA ILE A 53 -4.29 2.43 5.55
C ILE A 53 -4.57 1.04 6.11
N LYS A 54 -3.92 0.67 7.21
CA LYS A 54 -4.22 -0.58 7.92
C LYS A 54 -5.68 -0.57 8.37
N SER A 55 -6.53 -1.34 7.71
CA SER A 55 -7.88 -1.66 8.16
C SER A 55 -7.82 -2.74 9.24
N TYR A 56 -7.21 -2.44 10.39
CA TYR A 56 -7.56 -3.21 11.58
C TYR A 56 -8.94 -2.72 12.01
N THR A 57 -9.98 -3.49 11.68
CA THR A 57 -11.22 -3.44 12.45
C THR A 57 -10.87 -3.89 13.87
N SER A 58 -10.58 -2.92 14.73
CA SER A 58 -10.47 -3.16 16.16
C SER A 58 -11.88 -3.44 16.67
N TYR A 59 -12.32 -4.69 16.56
CA TYR A 59 -13.55 -5.12 17.23
C TYR A 59 -13.34 -4.95 18.73
N PRO A 60 -14.15 -4.13 19.41
CA PRO A 60 -14.09 -4.04 20.86
C PRO A 60 -14.32 -5.44 21.45
N ALA A 61 -13.60 -5.77 22.51
CA ALA A 61 -13.67 -7.09 23.16
C ALA A 61 -15.11 -7.50 23.54
N GLN A 62 -15.98 -6.51 23.73
CA GLN A 62 -17.40 -6.67 24.04
C GLN A 62 -18.20 -7.40 22.95
N ILE A 63 -17.82 -7.28 21.66
CA ILE A 63 -18.47 -8.03 20.56
C ILE A 63 -18.04 -9.51 20.54
N LYS A 64 -16.94 -9.86 21.21
CA LYS A 64 -16.37 -11.23 21.19
C LYS A 64 -16.93 -12.14 22.29
N LEU A 65 -17.72 -11.61 23.22
CA LEU A 65 -18.20 -12.31 24.42
C LEU A 65 -19.72 -12.56 24.42
N ASP A 66 -20.44 -12.12 23.40
CA ASP A 66 -21.87 -12.41 23.20
C ASP A 66 -21.98 -13.70 22.33
N VAL A 67 -21.76 -14.87 22.95
CA VAL A 67 -21.92 -16.20 22.36
C VAL A 67 -22.61 -17.15 23.31
#